data_AF-A0A2H6AL39-F1
#
_entry.id   AF-A0A2H6AL39-F1
#
_cell.length_a   1.000
_cell.length_b   1.000
_cell.length_c   1.000
_cell.angle_alpha   90.00
_cell.angle_beta   90.00
_cell.angle_gamma   90.00
#
_symmetry.space_group_name_H-M   'P 1'
#
loop_
_entity.id
_entity.type
_entity.pdbx_description
1 polymer ?
#
loop_
_entity_poly.entity_id
_entity_poly.type
_entity_poly.pdbx_seq_one_letter_code
_entity_poly.pdbx_strand_id
1 'polypeptide(L)'
;MKNLKIEEAWNYHNLTKHSYESVRSSTHFLDWDNQPLPYKEYLDVRSIPLSRDFPLLKMPALEAISTVFTDYSGESDLSVKDLSNILFHSAGIIRRKSLPGGISIDFRAAACAGALYPIEIYVVCGELKGLEAGVYHFSPRDFALKELRRGDWRGVLVDATCGEEAVKRAPIVLVYTAVTWRSSWKYQSRAYRYHFWDTGTIVANTLAVSTAYRLPAKVIMGFVDDKVNGLIGVDGKKEKSICLVSIGSTAREPLLLDVPPLDVKTLPLSAREIEYPLIQRMHCFSSLKSKEEVIGWKKGIYPGSFSNEPSDSKENLIRLSGVPDSRLPQDTVQEVILRRTSTRRFSQKPVALEVLSTILYRSTRGILSDFLEPLGVSLNDIYLIVNAVEGLPSGAFFFHRERNCLELLKSGLFRRESGYLTLEQRLGRDAAVVVFFLSDLSCVLERLGNRGYRAVQLESGILGGKLYLGAHAFNIGATGLTFYDDDITEFFSPHAKGKSAIFVVALGVPAD
;
A
#
# COMPACT_ATOMS: atom_id res chain seq x y z
N MET A 1 8.87 -17.89 19.71
CA MET A 1 8.41 -17.38 18.39
C MET A 1 9.24 -16.16 18.04
N LYS A 2 9.90 -16.12 16.87
CA LYS A 2 10.79 -14.98 16.50
C LYS A 2 10.03 -13.65 16.40
N ASN A 3 8.75 -13.71 16.03
CA ASN A 3 7.89 -12.54 15.91
C ASN A 3 7.75 -11.72 17.20
N LEU A 4 7.86 -12.35 18.38
CA LEU A 4 7.70 -11.67 19.67
C LEU A 4 8.97 -10.94 20.16
N LYS A 5 10.10 -11.09 19.47
CA LYS A 5 11.35 -10.40 19.79
C LYS A 5 11.36 -9.01 19.14
N ILE A 6 10.54 -8.11 19.68
CA ILE A 6 10.21 -6.81 19.06
C ILE A 6 11.42 -5.88 18.90
N GLU A 7 12.54 -6.18 19.56
CA GLU A 7 13.78 -5.42 19.46
C GLU A 7 14.33 -5.40 18.02
N GLU A 8 14.02 -6.43 17.21
CA GLU A 8 14.47 -6.49 15.81
C GLU A 8 13.77 -5.46 14.93
N ALA A 9 12.46 -5.25 15.11
CA ALA A 9 11.74 -4.17 14.45
C ALA A 9 12.26 -2.80 14.88
N TRP A 10 12.55 -2.60 16.16
CA TRP A 10 13.15 -1.36 16.65
C TRP A 10 14.53 -1.11 16.08
N ASN A 11 15.39 -2.13 16.06
CA ASN A 11 16.72 -2.06 15.48
C ASN A 11 16.64 -1.70 13.98
N TYR A 12 15.79 -2.40 13.21
CA TYR A 12 15.54 -2.06 11.81
C TYR A 12 15.02 -0.63 11.65
N HIS A 13 14.02 -0.23 12.44
CA HIS A 13 13.42 1.09 12.35
C HIS A 13 14.48 2.17 12.58
N ASN A 14 15.23 2.10 13.68
CA ASN A 14 16.23 3.08 14.06
C ASN A 14 17.40 3.16 13.08
N LEU A 15 17.94 2.01 12.64
CA LEU A 15 19.06 1.98 11.68
C LEU A 15 18.68 2.42 10.27
N THR A 16 17.38 2.47 9.94
CA THR A 16 16.91 2.90 8.63
C THR A 16 16.33 4.30 8.62
N LYS A 17 16.32 5.03 9.75
CA LYS A 17 15.85 6.43 9.81
C LYS A 17 16.72 7.33 8.93
N HIS A 18 16.13 8.43 8.47
CA HIS A 18 16.88 9.55 7.94
C HIS A 18 16.91 10.70 8.94
N SER A 19 18.11 11.22 9.20
CA SER A 19 18.39 12.55 9.74
C SER A 19 19.06 13.42 8.67
N TYR A 20 19.13 14.73 8.92
CA TYR A 20 19.83 15.69 8.06
C TYR A 20 21.27 15.26 7.74
N GLU A 21 21.99 14.74 8.73
CA GLU A 21 23.36 14.25 8.62
C GLU A 21 23.43 12.93 7.85
N SER A 22 22.57 11.97 8.19
CA SER A 22 22.63 10.60 7.61
C SER A 22 22.51 10.58 6.09
N VAL A 23 21.70 11.47 5.51
CA VAL A 23 21.48 11.53 4.06
C VAL A 23 22.62 12.22 3.32
N ARG A 24 23.50 12.93 4.05
CA ARG A 24 24.66 13.65 3.50
C ARG A 24 25.97 12.91 3.74
N SER A 25 26.05 12.09 4.78
CA SER A 25 27.23 11.28 5.09
C SER A 25 27.30 9.98 4.28
N SER A 26 26.21 9.59 3.61
CA SER A 26 26.19 8.41 2.76
C SER A 26 27.10 8.57 1.54
N THR A 27 28.03 7.63 1.36
CA THR A 27 28.90 7.52 0.17
C THR A 27 28.25 6.72 -0.96
N HIS A 28 26.98 6.35 -0.82
CA HIS A 28 26.28 5.53 -1.80
C HIS A 28 26.06 6.29 -3.11
N PHE A 29 26.50 5.68 -4.21
CA PHE A 29 26.17 6.09 -5.57
C PHE A 29 25.38 4.99 -6.27
N LEU A 30 24.60 5.38 -7.28
CA LEU A 30 23.80 4.44 -8.07
C LEU A 30 24.68 3.76 -9.13
N ASP A 31 24.74 2.43 -9.07
CA ASP A 31 25.39 1.58 -10.05
C ASP A 31 24.42 1.31 -11.22
N TRP A 32 24.38 2.24 -12.18
CA TRP A 32 23.44 2.20 -13.30
C TRP A 32 23.65 0.99 -14.23
N ASP A 33 24.88 0.51 -14.37
CA ASP A 33 25.19 -0.68 -15.17
C ASP A 33 24.61 -1.97 -14.56
N ASN A 34 24.30 -1.93 -13.27
CA ASN A 34 23.68 -3.03 -12.54
C ASN A 34 22.24 -2.70 -12.08
N GLN A 35 21.58 -1.74 -12.74
CA GLN A 35 20.18 -1.45 -12.47
C GLN A 35 19.30 -2.66 -12.78
N PRO A 36 18.44 -3.10 -11.85
CA PRO A 36 17.62 -4.28 -12.06
C PRO A 36 16.47 -4.02 -13.03
N LEU A 37 16.15 -5.04 -13.84
CA LEU A 37 14.96 -5.08 -14.68
C LEU A 37 13.71 -4.88 -13.81
N PRO A 38 12.81 -3.96 -14.19
CA PRO A 38 11.59 -3.70 -13.43
C PRO A 38 10.49 -4.73 -13.70
N TYR A 39 10.83 -5.91 -14.24
CA TYR A 39 9.90 -6.99 -14.57
C TYR A 39 10.48 -8.34 -14.18
N LYS A 40 9.61 -9.28 -13.83
CA LYS A 40 9.95 -10.69 -13.67
C LYS A 40 9.50 -11.42 -14.91
N GLU A 41 10.42 -12.09 -15.58
CA GLU A 41 10.15 -12.80 -16.82
C GLU A 41 10.42 -14.28 -16.64
N TYR A 42 9.36 -15.07 -16.70
CA TYR A 42 9.43 -16.52 -16.73
C TYR A 42 9.69 -16.99 -18.17
N LEU A 43 10.67 -17.88 -18.34
CA LEU A 43 11.13 -18.32 -19.66
C LEU A 43 10.32 -19.49 -20.23
N ASP A 44 10.03 -20.48 -19.39
CA ASP A 44 9.58 -21.81 -19.84
C ASP A 44 8.16 -22.14 -19.33
N VAL A 45 7.26 -21.16 -19.30
CA VAL A 45 5.89 -21.34 -18.80
C VAL A 45 4.85 -20.86 -19.81
N ARG A 46 3.67 -21.49 -19.79
CA ARG A 46 2.54 -21.11 -20.65
C ARG A 46 2.12 -19.67 -20.34
N SER A 47 2.03 -18.84 -21.38
CA SER A 47 1.61 -17.44 -21.28
C SER A 47 0.19 -17.31 -21.83
N ILE A 48 -0.73 -16.79 -21.01
CA ILE A 48 -2.13 -16.54 -21.36
C ILE A 48 -2.29 -15.02 -21.52
N PRO A 49 -2.47 -14.50 -22.75
CA PRO A 49 -2.62 -13.06 -22.95
C PRO A 49 -3.90 -12.56 -22.29
N LEU A 50 -3.82 -11.40 -21.63
CA LEU A 50 -4.99 -10.72 -21.07
C LEU A 50 -5.54 -9.71 -22.07
N SER A 51 -6.87 -9.57 -22.08
CA SER A 51 -7.53 -8.56 -22.91
C SER A 51 -7.61 -7.23 -22.16
N ARG A 52 -7.33 -6.12 -22.86
CA ARG A 52 -7.62 -4.76 -22.39
C ARG A 52 -9.07 -4.33 -22.65
N ASP A 53 -9.84 -5.18 -23.33
CA ASP A 53 -11.28 -5.06 -23.46
C ASP A 53 -11.96 -5.67 -22.23
N PHE A 54 -11.99 -4.88 -21.16
CA PHE A 54 -12.65 -5.20 -19.89
C PHE A 54 -13.87 -4.29 -19.65
N PRO A 55 -14.81 -4.69 -18.76
CA PRO A 55 -16.00 -3.91 -18.47
C PRO A 55 -15.73 -2.49 -17.97
N LEU A 56 -16.59 -1.55 -18.38
CA LEU A 56 -16.63 -0.20 -17.80
C LEU A 56 -17.43 -0.23 -16.50
N LEU A 57 -16.77 0.16 -15.41
CA LEU A 57 -17.34 0.25 -14.08
C LEU A 57 -17.97 1.63 -13.90
N LYS A 58 -19.14 1.69 -13.26
CA LYS A 58 -19.90 2.93 -13.10
C LYS A 58 -19.67 3.63 -11.76
N MET A 59 -19.04 2.96 -10.80
CA MET A 59 -18.88 3.51 -9.45
C MET A 59 -17.87 4.68 -9.45
N PRO A 60 -18.25 5.86 -8.94
CA PRO A 60 -17.34 6.97 -8.77
C PRO A 60 -16.16 6.62 -7.87
N ALA A 61 -14.97 7.17 -8.16
CA ALA A 61 -13.74 6.83 -7.44
C ALA A 61 -13.81 7.11 -5.94
N LEU A 62 -14.46 8.21 -5.53
CA LEU A 62 -14.60 8.59 -4.12
C LEU A 62 -15.51 7.62 -3.34
N GLU A 63 -16.54 7.08 -4.00
CA GLU A 63 -17.37 6.02 -3.43
C GLU A 63 -16.55 4.73 -3.31
N ALA A 64 -15.88 4.33 -4.39
CA ALA A 64 -15.09 3.10 -4.49
C ALA A 64 -13.99 2.98 -3.43
N ILE A 65 -13.32 4.08 -3.05
CA ILE A 65 -12.33 4.06 -1.98
C ILE A 65 -12.94 4.08 -0.57
N SER A 66 -14.21 4.47 -0.41
CA SER A 66 -14.83 4.66 0.91
C SER A 66 -15.77 3.52 1.32
N THR A 67 -16.31 2.79 0.36
CA THR A 67 -17.25 1.67 0.57
C THR A 67 -16.50 0.36 0.83
N VAL A 68 -17.02 -0.43 1.77
CA VAL A 68 -16.51 -1.76 2.11
C VAL A 68 -17.67 -2.74 2.07
N PHE A 69 -17.57 -3.78 1.24
CA PHE A 69 -18.53 -4.88 1.20
C PHE A 69 -18.03 -6.02 2.08
N THR A 70 -18.85 -6.47 3.02
CA THR A 70 -18.54 -7.55 3.97
C THR A 70 -19.45 -8.78 3.81
N ASP A 71 -20.35 -8.76 2.84
CA ASP A 71 -21.26 -9.87 2.57
C ASP A 71 -20.58 -10.91 1.67
N TYR A 72 -20.40 -12.12 2.22
CA TYR A 72 -19.86 -13.28 1.52
C TYR A 72 -20.95 -14.32 1.19
N SER A 73 -22.23 -14.02 1.42
CA SER A 73 -23.32 -14.99 1.20
C SER A 73 -23.64 -15.21 -0.29
N GLY A 74 -23.37 -14.23 -1.14
CA GLY A 74 -23.58 -14.31 -2.59
C GLY A 74 -22.46 -15.07 -3.33
N GLU A 75 -22.76 -15.56 -4.53
CA GLU A 75 -21.77 -16.14 -5.44
C GLU A 75 -21.32 -15.10 -6.48
N SER A 76 -20.01 -14.88 -6.56
CA SER A 76 -19.39 -13.96 -7.51
C SER A 76 -19.09 -14.67 -8.82
N ASP A 77 -19.86 -14.36 -9.85
CA ASP A 77 -19.68 -14.87 -11.21
C ASP A 77 -18.59 -14.08 -11.95
N LEU A 78 -17.33 -14.44 -11.73
CA LEU A 78 -16.16 -13.72 -12.25
C LEU A 78 -15.57 -14.37 -13.50
N SER A 79 -15.12 -13.51 -14.42
CA SER A 79 -14.42 -13.89 -15.64
C SER A 79 -12.95 -13.47 -15.64
N VAL A 80 -12.19 -14.02 -16.59
CA VAL A 80 -10.82 -13.56 -16.87
C VAL A 80 -10.76 -12.07 -17.26
N LYS A 81 -11.84 -11.51 -17.85
CA LYS A 81 -11.93 -10.08 -18.17
C LYS A 81 -12.03 -9.23 -16.90
N ASP A 82 -12.76 -9.70 -15.89
CA ASP A 82 -12.89 -8.99 -14.61
C ASP A 82 -11.56 -8.97 -13.87
N LEU A 83 -10.89 -10.12 -13.82
CA LEU A 83 -9.52 -10.24 -13.29
C LEU A 83 -8.53 -9.35 -14.06
N SER A 84 -8.62 -9.31 -15.39
CA SER A 84 -7.78 -8.45 -16.24
C SER A 84 -7.97 -6.97 -15.89
N ASN A 85 -9.22 -6.55 -15.65
CA ASN A 85 -9.54 -5.19 -15.24
C ASN A 85 -8.90 -4.82 -13.90
N ILE A 86 -9.03 -5.72 -12.91
CA ILE A 86 -8.44 -5.55 -11.57
C ILE A 86 -6.92 -5.44 -11.69
N LEU A 87 -6.26 -6.41 -12.33
CA LEU A 87 -4.80 -6.42 -12.46
C LEU A 87 -4.26 -5.20 -13.23
N PHE A 88 -4.93 -4.79 -14.31
CA PHE A 88 -4.53 -3.63 -15.10
C PHE A 88 -4.59 -2.33 -14.28
N HIS A 89 -5.69 -2.09 -13.58
CA HIS A 89 -5.86 -0.87 -12.79
C HIS A 89 -5.13 -0.91 -11.44
N SER A 90 -4.72 -2.09 -10.97
CA SER A 90 -3.85 -2.21 -9.80
C SER A 90 -2.38 -1.97 -10.12
N ALA A 91 -1.83 -2.66 -11.13
CA ALA A 91 -0.39 -2.67 -11.40
C ALA A 91 0.00 -2.69 -12.89
N GLY A 92 -0.96 -2.56 -13.80
CA GLY A 92 -0.70 -2.52 -15.25
C GLY A 92 0.07 -1.27 -15.69
N ILE A 93 0.70 -1.35 -16.86
CA ILE A 93 1.39 -0.21 -17.49
C ILE A 93 0.34 0.68 -18.17
N ILE A 94 0.18 1.90 -17.65
CA ILE A 94 -0.84 2.86 -18.12
C ILE A 94 -0.25 3.96 -19.00
N ARG A 95 1.07 4.21 -18.92
CA ARG A 95 1.74 5.25 -19.72
C ARG A 95 3.19 4.86 -20.00
N ARG A 96 3.64 5.12 -21.21
CA ARG A 96 5.04 4.99 -21.63
C ARG A 96 5.59 6.36 -22.00
N LYS A 97 6.75 6.72 -21.46
CA LYS A 97 7.42 7.99 -21.78
C LYS A 97 8.79 7.71 -22.38
N SER A 98 9.01 8.17 -23.60
CA SER A 98 10.32 8.18 -24.23
C SER A 98 11.15 9.36 -23.71
N LEU A 99 12.40 9.09 -23.38
CA LEU A 99 13.42 10.07 -23.00
C LEU A 99 14.50 10.16 -24.11
N PRO A 100 15.28 11.25 -24.15
CA PRO A 100 16.45 11.35 -25.02
C PRO A 100 17.39 10.15 -24.83
N GLY A 101 18.04 9.70 -25.91
CA GLY A 101 18.93 8.54 -25.88
C GLY A 101 18.23 7.18 -26.02
N GLY A 102 16.95 7.15 -26.42
CA GLY A 102 16.22 5.90 -26.70
C GLY A 102 15.68 5.18 -25.46
N ILE A 103 15.81 5.78 -24.28
CA ILE A 103 15.32 5.21 -23.02
C ILE A 103 13.80 5.36 -22.94
N SER A 104 13.09 4.27 -22.65
CA SER A 104 11.65 4.26 -22.41
C SER A 104 11.35 3.95 -20.95
N ILE A 105 10.52 4.78 -20.30
CA ILE A 105 10.05 4.52 -18.93
C ILE A 105 8.57 4.16 -18.98
N ASP A 106 8.25 3.00 -18.40
CA ASP A 106 6.88 2.51 -18.25
C ASP A 106 6.35 2.87 -16.87
N PHE A 107 5.29 3.67 -16.84
CA PHE A 107 4.58 4.06 -15.62
C PHE A 107 3.39 3.14 -15.38
N ARG A 108 3.33 2.58 -14.17
CA ARG A 108 2.25 1.70 -13.74
C ARG A 108 1.08 2.45 -13.08
N ALA A 109 -0.03 1.74 -12.95
CA ALA A 109 -1.29 2.23 -12.41
C ALA A 109 -1.19 2.76 -10.97
N ALA A 110 -0.40 2.10 -10.12
CA ALA A 110 -0.09 2.58 -8.76
C ALA A 110 1.17 3.47 -8.71
N ALA A 111 1.25 4.31 -7.68
CA ALA A 111 2.49 5.03 -7.37
C ALA A 111 3.56 4.05 -6.89
N CYS A 112 4.84 4.40 -7.08
CA CYS A 112 5.95 3.55 -6.65
C CYS A 112 7.18 4.41 -6.39
N ALA A 113 7.85 4.16 -5.28
CA ALA A 113 9.08 4.86 -4.92
C ALA A 113 10.16 4.65 -6.00
N GLY A 114 10.60 5.77 -6.58
CA GLY A 114 11.64 5.76 -7.60
C GLY A 114 11.26 5.10 -8.93
N ALA A 115 9.99 4.70 -9.12
CA ALA A 115 9.53 3.91 -10.27
C ALA A 115 10.35 2.61 -10.47
N LEU A 116 10.72 1.94 -9.37
CA LEU A 116 11.55 0.72 -9.37
C LEU A 116 10.72 -0.58 -9.45
N TYR A 117 9.42 -0.49 -9.15
CA TYR A 117 8.43 -1.56 -9.26
C TYR A 117 8.88 -2.90 -8.62
N PRO A 118 9.16 -2.93 -7.30
CA PRO A 118 9.58 -4.15 -6.62
C PRO A 118 8.47 -5.19 -6.46
N ILE A 119 7.21 -4.81 -6.67
CA ILE A 119 6.06 -5.65 -6.33
C ILE A 119 5.62 -6.51 -7.51
N GLU A 120 5.51 -7.81 -7.26
CA GLU A 120 4.91 -8.79 -8.17
C GLU A 120 3.55 -9.24 -7.64
N ILE A 121 2.63 -9.58 -8.56
CA ILE A 121 1.29 -10.08 -8.24
C ILE A 121 1.16 -11.49 -8.78
N TYR A 122 0.82 -12.42 -7.90
CA TYR A 122 0.42 -13.77 -8.27
C TYR A 122 -1.08 -13.94 -8.04
N VAL A 123 -1.73 -14.65 -8.94
CA VAL A 123 -3.15 -14.97 -8.87
C VAL A 123 -3.28 -16.44 -8.51
N VAL A 124 -3.94 -16.74 -7.38
CA VAL A 124 -4.39 -18.09 -7.04
C VAL A 124 -5.90 -18.09 -7.13
N CYS A 125 -6.45 -18.77 -8.14
CA CYS A 125 -7.89 -18.75 -8.38
C CYS A 125 -8.46 -20.14 -8.60
N GLY A 126 -9.75 -20.27 -8.27
CA GLY A 126 -10.59 -21.36 -8.77
C GLY A 126 -10.86 -21.18 -10.27
N GLU A 127 -11.80 -21.97 -10.79
CA GLU A 127 -12.25 -21.83 -12.17
C GLU A 127 -13.04 -20.54 -12.34
N LEU A 128 -12.62 -19.70 -13.29
CA LEU A 128 -13.31 -18.47 -13.69
C LEU A 128 -13.80 -18.62 -15.12
N LYS A 129 -14.77 -17.81 -15.53
CA LYS A 129 -15.19 -17.78 -16.94
C LYS A 129 -14.02 -17.39 -17.84
N GLY A 130 -13.52 -18.33 -18.64
CA GLY A 130 -12.40 -18.14 -19.56
C GLY A 130 -11.01 -18.27 -18.93
N LEU A 131 -10.89 -18.78 -17.69
CA LEU A 131 -9.59 -19.10 -17.07
C LEU A 131 -9.72 -20.35 -16.17
N GLU A 132 -8.90 -21.35 -16.45
CA GLU A 132 -8.81 -22.57 -15.62
C GLU A 132 -8.31 -22.24 -14.20
N ALA A 133 -8.69 -23.04 -13.21
CA ALA A 133 -8.13 -22.93 -11.87
C ALA A 133 -6.60 -23.10 -11.89
N GLY A 134 -5.88 -22.28 -11.15
CA GLY A 134 -4.43 -22.30 -11.18
C GLY A 134 -3.72 -21.29 -10.29
N VAL A 135 -2.39 -21.34 -10.35
CA VAL A 135 -1.47 -20.32 -9.84
C VAL A 135 -0.83 -19.65 -11.03
N TYR A 136 -0.98 -18.33 -11.13
CA TYR A 136 -0.48 -17.53 -12.23
C TYR A 136 0.37 -16.38 -11.70
N HIS A 137 1.39 -15.96 -12.45
CA HIS A 137 2.07 -14.68 -12.25
C HIS A 137 1.55 -13.64 -13.26
N PHE A 138 1.22 -12.44 -12.80
CA PHE A 138 0.83 -11.34 -13.68
C PHE A 138 2.06 -10.66 -14.28
N SER A 139 2.25 -10.77 -15.59
CA SER A 139 3.27 -10.05 -16.34
C SER A 139 2.72 -8.71 -16.85
N PRO A 140 3.08 -7.56 -16.24
CA PRO A 140 2.61 -6.26 -16.70
C PRO A 140 3.25 -5.85 -18.04
N ARG A 141 4.45 -6.35 -18.36
CA ARG A 141 5.16 -6.08 -19.62
C ARG A 141 4.41 -6.67 -20.81
N ASP A 142 4.05 -7.94 -20.72
CA ASP A 142 3.35 -8.67 -21.79
C ASP A 142 1.83 -8.49 -21.70
N PHE A 143 1.35 -7.94 -20.58
CA PHE A 143 -0.05 -7.95 -20.18
C PHE A 143 -0.67 -9.35 -20.31
N ALA A 144 -0.10 -10.29 -19.56
CA ALA A 144 -0.42 -11.71 -19.63
C ALA A 144 -0.35 -12.37 -18.25
N LEU A 145 -0.98 -13.55 -18.10
CA LEU A 145 -0.80 -14.46 -16.99
C LEU A 145 0.19 -15.56 -17.38
N LYS A 146 1.26 -15.73 -16.59
CA LYS A 146 2.21 -16.83 -16.71
C LYS A 146 1.71 -17.98 -15.82
N GLU A 147 1.27 -19.07 -16.41
CA GLU A 147 0.73 -20.25 -15.71
C GLU A 147 1.87 -21.01 -15.01
N LEU A 148 1.87 -20.97 -13.66
CA LEU A 148 2.87 -21.64 -12.83
C LEU A 148 2.40 -23.02 -12.38
N ARG A 149 1.11 -23.15 -12.09
CA ARG A 149 0.48 -24.42 -11.69
C ARG A 149 -0.96 -24.47 -12.21
N ARG A 150 -1.41 -25.64 -12.66
CA ARG A 150 -2.82 -25.93 -12.96
C ARG A 150 -3.52 -26.59 -11.79
N GLY A 151 -4.83 -26.38 -11.67
CA GLY A 151 -5.67 -26.91 -10.60
C GLY A 151 -6.00 -25.88 -9.52
N ASP A 152 -7.01 -26.17 -8.70
CA ASP A 152 -7.44 -25.27 -7.63
C ASP A 152 -6.52 -25.41 -6.40
N TRP A 153 -5.56 -24.49 -6.27
CA TRP A 153 -4.60 -24.46 -5.17
C TRP A 153 -5.02 -23.56 -4.01
N ARG A 154 -6.23 -23.00 -4.01
CA ARG A 154 -6.70 -22.08 -2.96
C ARG A 154 -6.67 -22.72 -1.57
N GLY A 155 -6.85 -24.04 -1.46
CA GLY A 155 -6.83 -24.77 -0.19
C GLY A 155 -5.51 -24.65 0.56
N VAL A 156 -4.39 -24.47 -0.15
CA VAL A 156 -3.08 -24.19 0.46
C VAL A 156 -3.07 -22.82 1.15
N LEU A 157 -3.71 -21.82 0.57
CA LEU A 157 -3.81 -20.48 1.17
C LEU A 157 -4.78 -20.47 2.35
N VAL A 158 -5.90 -21.22 2.25
CA VAL A 158 -6.81 -21.44 3.39
C VAL A 158 -6.05 -22.07 4.55
N ASP A 159 -5.25 -23.10 4.29
CA ASP A 159 -4.44 -23.75 5.30
C ASP A 159 -3.35 -22.84 5.88
N ALA A 160 -2.65 -22.07 5.04
CA ALA A 160 -1.60 -21.13 5.45
C ALA A 160 -2.14 -19.99 6.31
N THR A 161 -3.41 -19.62 6.16
CA THR A 161 -4.09 -18.55 6.91
C THR A 161 -4.90 -19.08 8.10
N CYS A 162 -4.75 -20.37 8.42
CA CYS A 162 -5.47 -21.05 9.49
C CYS A 162 -7.00 -20.97 9.36
N GLY A 163 -7.50 -21.14 8.13
CA GLY A 163 -8.94 -21.17 7.85
C GLY A 163 -9.60 -19.79 7.82
N GLU A 164 -8.88 -18.74 7.39
CA GLU A 164 -9.48 -17.41 7.21
C GLU A 164 -10.68 -17.48 6.26
N GLU A 165 -11.87 -17.11 6.76
CA GLU A 165 -13.13 -17.30 6.03
C GLU A 165 -13.16 -16.54 4.71
N ALA A 166 -12.63 -15.31 4.67
CA ALA A 166 -12.55 -14.54 3.43
C ALA A 166 -11.67 -15.22 2.36
N VAL A 167 -10.60 -15.90 2.78
CA VAL A 167 -9.73 -16.66 1.86
C VAL A 167 -10.40 -17.94 1.41
N LYS A 168 -11.11 -18.62 2.33
CA LYS A 168 -11.87 -19.84 2.05
C LYS A 168 -12.99 -19.61 1.04
N ARG A 169 -13.68 -18.47 1.15
CA ARG A 169 -14.79 -18.09 0.27
C ARG A 169 -14.34 -17.40 -1.01
N ALA A 170 -13.10 -16.96 -1.15
CA ALA A 170 -12.71 -16.20 -2.33
C ALA A 170 -12.49 -17.09 -3.56
N PRO A 171 -13.12 -16.79 -4.71
CA PRO A 171 -12.74 -17.40 -5.99
C PRO A 171 -11.35 -16.96 -6.46
N ILE A 172 -10.88 -15.79 -6.03
CA ILE A 172 -9.58 -15.22 -6.38
C ILE A 172 -8.85 -14.76 -5.12
N VAL A 173 -7.61 -15.21 -4.95
CA VAL A 173 -6.69 -14.70 -3.93
C VAL A 173 -5.44 -14.18 -4.63
N LEU A 174 -5.19 -12.88 -4.51
CA LEU A 174 -3.97 -12.25 -5.00
C LEU A 174 -2.89 -12.34 -3.94
N VAL A 175 -1.70 -12.80 -4.32
CA VAL A 175 -0.51 -12.82 -3.46
C VAL A 175 0.44 -11.73 -3.95
N TYR A 176 0.71 -10.76 -3.09
CA TYR A 176 1.67 -9.70 -3.36
C TYR A 176 3.02 -10.09 -2.80
N THR A 177 4.07 -9.94 -3.59
CA THR A 177 5.44 -10.18 -3.14
C THR A 177 6.33 -8.97 -3.42
N ALA A 178 7.48 -8.90 -2.76
CA ALA A 178 8.50 -7.90 -3.06
C ALA A 178 9.81 -8.55 -3.48
N VAL A 179 10.25 -8.23 -4.71
CA VAL A 179 11.58 -8.49 -5.24
C VAL A 179 12.54 -7.45 -4.67
N THR A 180 13.27 -7.83 -3.64
CA THR A 180 14.03 -6.90 -2.78
C THR A 180 15.06 -6.10 -3.55
N TRP A 181 15.77 -6.74 -4.47
CA TRP A 181 16.88 -6.10 -5.18
C TRP A 181 16.46 -4.88 -6.00
N ARG A 182 15.22 -4.86 -6.54
CA ARG A 182 14.71 -3.74 -7.34
C ARG A 182 14.69 -2.42 -6.58
N SER A 183 14.20 -2.45 -5.36
CA SER A 183 14.13 -1.26 -4.49
C SER A 183 15.45 -1.01 -3.77
N SER A 184 16.14 -2.07 -3.31
CA SER A 184 17.37 -1.95 -2.52
C SER A 184 18.57 -1.50 -3.35
N TRP A 185 18.55 -1.67 -4.67
CA TRP A 185 19.53 -1.06 -5.59
C TRP A 185 19.67 0.46 -5.37
N LYS A 186 18.56 1.14 -5.05
CA LYS A 186 18.53 2.59 -4.79
C LYS A 186 18.44 2.95 -3.31
N TYR A 187 17.61 2.23 -2.56
CA TYR A 187 17.24 2.59 -1.19
C TYR A 187 17.95 1.78 -0.12
N GLN A 188 18.88 0.91 -0.52
CA GLN A 188 19.67 0.07 0.38
C GLN A 188 18.79 -0.63 1.41
N SER A 189 19.18 -0.64 2.70
CA SER A 189 18.39 -1.26 3.77
C SER A 189 17.02 -0.63 4.00
N ARG A 190 16.82 0.67 3.71
CA ARG A 190 15.53 1.35 3.91
C ARG A 190 14.46 0.84 2.92
N ALA A 191 14.87 0.18 1.83
CA ALA A 191 14.01 -0.45 0.83
C ALA A 191 12.88 -1.31 1.40
N TYR A 192 13.10 -1.94 2.56
CA TYR A 192 12.07 -2.79 3.16
C TYR A 192 10.85 -2.01 3.65
N ARG A 193 10.95 -0.71 3.97
CA ARG A 193 9.77 0.15 4.22
C ARG A 193 8.98 0.37 2.92
N TYR A 194 9.70 0.67 1.83
CA TYR A 194 9.12 0.94 0.51
C TYR A 194 8.38 -0.27 -0.07
N HIS A 195 8.77 -1.50 0.26
CA HIS A 195 8.01 -2.69 -0.16
C HIS A 195 6.55 -2.60 0.29
N PHE A 196 6.29 -2.18 1.52
CA PHE A 196 4.94 -2.10 2.05
C PHE A 196 4.22 -0.84 1.59
N TRP A 197 4.90 0.29 1.42
CA TRP A 197 4.29 1.50 0.85
C TRP A 197 3.82 1.26 -0.58
N ASP A 198 4.72 0.72 -1.43
CA ASP A 198 4.41 0.43 -2.83
C ASP A 198 3.30 -0.64 -2.93
N THR A 199 3.39 -1.72 -2.13
CA THR A 199 2.30 -2.72 -2.06
C THR A 199 0.98 -2.07 -1.63
N GLY A 200 1.00 -1.19 -0.63
CA GLY A 200 -0.19 -0.51 -0.14
C GLY A 200 -0.86 0.34 -1.20
N THR A 201 -0.09 1.08 -2.02
CA THR A 201 -0.67 1.86 -3.12
C THR A 201 -1.30 0.99 -4.22
N ILE A 202 -0.72 -0.18 -4.50
CA ILE A 202 -1.30 -1.16 -5.43
C ILE A 202 -2.58 -1.75 -4.84
N VAL A 203 -2.54 -2.15 -3.56
CA VAL A 203 -3.70 -2.70 -2.85
C VAL A 203 -4.83 -1.67 -2.76
N ALA A 204 -4.55 -0.38 -2.59
CA ALA A 204 -5.57 0.66 -2.63
C ALA A 204 -6.36 0.66 -3.96
N ASN A 205 -5.66 0.54 -5.09
CA ASN A 205 -6.30 0.40 -6.39
C ASN A 205 -7.07 -0.92 -6.51
N THR A 206 -6.48 -2.04 -6.08
CA THR A 206 -7.15 -3.36 -6.07
C THR A 206 -8.47 -3.30 -5.31
N LEU A 207 -8.46 -2.78 -4.09
CA LEU A 207 -9.65 -2.65 -3.26
C LEU A 207 -10.69 -1.75 -3.94
N ALA A 208 -10.28 -0.59 -4.47
CA ALA A 208 -11.21 0.33 -5.12
C ALA A 208 -11.87 -0.27 -6.38
N VAL A 209 -11.12 -1.01 -7.20
CA VAL A 209 -11.66 -1.66 -8.39
C VAL A 209 -12.56 -2.84 -8.00
N SER A 210 -12.17 -3.65 -7.00
CA SER A 210 -13.04 -4.72 -6.46
C SER A 210 -14.34 -4.16 -5.88
N THR A 211 -14.29 -3.05 -5.15
CA THR A 211 -15.48 -2.34 -4.63
C THR A 211 -16.36 -1.84 -5.77
N ALA A 212 -15.78 -1.36 -6.87
CA ALA A 212 -16.55 -0.93 -8.04
C ALA A 212 -17.25 -2.10 -8.77
N TYR A 213 -16.75 -3.34 -8.62
CA TYR A 213 -17.47 -4.57 -8.97
C TYR A 213 -18.46 -5.04 -7.89
N ARG A 214 -18.54 -4.35 -6.76
CA ARG A 214 -19.31 -4.74 -5.56
C ARG A 214 -18.91 -6.09 -4.97
N LEU A 215 -17.62 -6.41 -5.07
CA LEU A 215 -17.06 -7.63 -4.50
C LEU A 215 -16.55 -7.37 -3.08
N PRO A 216 -16.80 -8.28 -2.13
CA PRO A 216 -16.05 -8.24 -0.88
C PRO A 216 -14.57 -8.46 -1.17
N ALA A 217 -13.71 -7.69 -0.50
CA ALA A 217 -12.27 -7.86 -0.57
C ALA A 217 -11.64 -7.61 0.80
N LYS A 218 -10.79 -8.54 1.25
CA LYS A 218 -10.11 -8.46 2.55
C LYS A 218 -8.60 -8.60 2.36
N VAL A 219 -7.84 -7.76 3.08
CA VAL A 219 -6.37 -7.81 3.14
C VAL A 219 -5.96 -8.76 4.26
N ILE A 220 -5.09 -9.73 3.96
CA ILE A 220 -4.65 -10.75 4.91
C ILE A 220 -3.15 -10.66 5.07
N MET A 221 -2.71 -10.54 6.33
CA MET A 221 -1.31 -10.59 6.70
C MET A 221 -1.00 -11.76 7.63
N GLY A 222 -1.96 -12.40 8.27
CA GLY A 222 -1.77 -13.57 9.12
C GLY A 222 -1.70 -14.86 8.30
N PHE A 223 -0.50 -15.20 7.83
CA PHE A 223 -0.25 -16.46 7.10
C PHE A 223 1.14 -17.01 7.36
N VAL A 224 1.29 -18.33 7.19
CA VAL A 224 2.59 -19.02 7.24
C VAL A 224 3.39 -18.69 5.98
N ASP A 225 4.42 -17.84 6.11
CA ASP A 225 5.18 -17.28 4.97
C ASP A 225 5.71 -18.39 4.05
N ASP A 226 6.29 -19.46 4.61
CA ASP A 226 6.94 -20.51 3.82
C ASP A 226 5.95 -21.34 3.00
N LYS A 227 4.69 -21.49 3.45
CA LYS A 227 3.63 -22.16 2.69
C LYS A 227 3.20 -21.33 1.49
N VAL A 228 3.02 -20.02 1.69
CA VAL A 228 2.67 -19.10 0.61
C VAL A 228 3.82 -19.02 -0.40
N ASN A 229 5.06 -18.81 0.08
CA ASN A 229 6.23 -18.73 -0.78
C ASN A 229 6.45 -20.01 -1.60
N GLY A 230 6.31 -21.19 -0.99
CA GLY A 230 6.41 -22.47 -1.69
C GLY A 230 5.31 -22.70 -2.74
N LEU A 231 4.09 -22.22 -2.49
CA LEU A 231 3.00 -22.29 -3.45
C LEU A 231 3.33 -21.52 -4.74
N ILE A 232 3.85 -20.30 -4.62
CA ILE A 232 4.16 -19.44 -5.77
C ILE A 232 5.59 -19.61 -6.30
N GLY A 233 6.40 -20.47 -5.67
CA GLY A 233 7.77 -20.79 -6.09
C GLY A 233 8.77 -19.65 -5.89
N VAL A 234 8.68 -18.92 -4.77
CA VAL A 234 9.67 -17.90 -4.39
C VAL A 234 10.47 -18.35 -3.15
N ASP A 235 11.68 -17.80 -3.00
CA ASP A 235 12.65 -18.26 -2.00
C ASP A 235 12.43 -17.72 -0.58
N GLY A 236 11.56 -16.72 -0.42
CA GLY A 236 11.32 -16.03 0.86
C GLY A 236 12.50 -15.15 1.32
N LYS A 237 13.51 -14.93 0.47
CA LYS A 237 14.71 -14.13 0.76
C LYS A 237 14.85 -12.98 -0.23
N LYS A 238 15.13 -13.29 -1.49
CA LYS A 238 15.22 -12.34 -2.60
C LYS A 238 13.84 -11.81 -2.96
N GLU A 239 12.88 -12.72 -3.07
CA GLU A 239 11.47 -12.43 -3.28
C GLU A 239 10.62 -13.07 -2.18
N LYS A 240 9.71 -12.28 -1.60
CA LYS A 240 8.95 -12.70 -0.43
C LYS A 240 7.53 -12.18 -0.43
N SER A 241 6.60 -13.02 0.01
CA SER A 241 5.20 -12.68 0.26
C SER A 241 5.07 -11.52 1.26
N ILE A 242 4.24 -10.54 0.91
CA ILE A 242 3.97 -9.33 1.69
C ILE A 242 2.57 -9.40 2.31
N CYS A 243 1.54 -9.59 1.48
CA CYS A 243 0.16 -9.74 1.89
C CYS A 243 -0.63 -10.57 0.87
N LEU A 244 -1.80 -11.04 1.30
CA LEU A 244 -2.81 -11.60 0.41
C LEU A 244 -3.99 -10.64 0.31
N VAL A 245 -4.69 -10.64 -0.83
CA VAL A 245 -6.00 -10.01 -0.97
C VAL A 245 -6.97 -11.03 -1.52
N SER A 246 -7.95 -11.39 -0.70
CA SER A 246 -9.10 -12.20 -1.11
C SER A 246 -10.11 -11.31 -1.84
N ILE A 247 -10.72 -11.81 -2.93
CA ILE A 247 -11.67 -11.06 -3.76
C ILE A 247 -12.85 -11.95 -4.15
N GLY A 248 -14.05 -11.43 -3.94
CA GLY A 248 -15.31 -12.09 -4.26
C GLY A 248 -15.71 -13.14 -3.23
N SER A 249 -16.79 -13.86 -3.54
CA SER A 249 -17.27 -14.98 -2.74
C SER A 249 -17.75 -16.14 -3.62
N THR A 250 -17.57 -17.37 -3.15
CA THR A 250 -18.05 -18.61 -3.77
C THR A 250 -18.44 -19.61 -2.67
N ALA A 251 -19.43 -20.46 -2.99
CA ALA A 251 -19.79 -21.59 -2.15
C ALA A 251 -18.77 -22.74 -2.25
N ARG A 252 -17.94 -22.78 -3.31
CA ARG A 252 -17.00 -23.88 -3.56
C ARG A 252 -15.76 -23.79 -2.68
N GLU A 253 -15.74 -24.61 -1.63
CA GLU A 253 -14.58 -24.77 -0.77
C GLU A 253 -13.45 -25.52 -1.51
N PRO A 254 -12.20 -25.02 -1.47
CA PRO A 254 -11.08 -25.69 -2.11
C PRO A 254 -10.53 -26.81 -1.22
N LEU A 255 -10.02 -27.87 -1.84
CA LEU A 255 -9.33 -28.96 -1.15
C LEU A 255 -7.88 -28.57 -0.86
N LEU A 256 -7.36 -28.99 0.29
CA LEU A 256 -5.93 -28.90 0.59
C LEU A 256 -5.18 -29.99 -0.20
N LEU A 257 -4.16 -29.58 -0.94
CA LEU A 257 -3.29 -30.44 -1.74
C LEU A 257 -1.84 -30.29 -1.27
N ASP A 258 -1.06 -31.36 -1.39
CA ASP A 258 0.39 -31.29 -1.21
C ASP A 258 1.03 -30.51 -2.37
N VAL A 259 1.89 -29.55 -2.02
CA VAL A 259 2.50 -28.64 -2.99
C VAL A 259 3.83 -29.21 -3.45
N PRO A 260 3.95 -29.72 -4.69
CA PRO A 260 5.24 -30.14 -5.21
C PRO A 260 6.16 -28.92 -5.41
N PRO A 261 7.49 -29.07 -5.31
CA PRO A 261 8.42 -28.00 -5.65
C PRO A 261 8.14 -27.44 -7.04
N LEU A 262 8.27 -26.11 -7.19
CA LEU A 262 8.14 -25.43 -8.48
C LEU A 262 9.53 -24.95 -8.90
N ASP A 263 10.07 -25.56 -9.96
CA ASP A 263 11.34 -25.16 -10.56
C ASP A 263 11.07 -24.47 -11.90
N VAL A 264 10.88 -23.15 -11.85
CA VAL A 264 10.56 -22.31 -13.00
C VAL A 264 11.66 -21.29 -13.20
N LYS A 265 12.23 -21.26 -14.41
CA LYS A 265 13.34 -20.37 -14.72
C LYS A 265 12.85 -18.95 -14.97
N THR A 266 13.59 -17.99 -14.42
CA THR A 266 13.36 -16.56 -14.62
C THR A 266 14.60 -15.89 -15.17
N LEU A 267 14.42 -14.84 -15.96
CA LEU A 267 15.53 -13.99 -16.34
C LEU A 267 16.16 -13.34 -15.09
N PRO A 268 17.50 -13.29 -15.00
CA PRO A 268 18.18 -12.51 -13.97
C PRO A 268 17.76 -11.04 -14.01
N LEU A 269 17.59 -10.43 -12.84
CA LEU A 269 17.21 -9.03 -12.73
C LEU A 269 18.33 -8.09 -13.19
N SER A 270 19.58 -8.45 -12.93
CA SER A 270 20.78 -7.70 -13.29
C SER A 270 21.99 -8.63 -13.30
N ALA A 271 23.19 -8.12 -13.62
CA ALA A 271 24.43 -8.91 -13.62
C ALA A 271 24.76 -9.49 -12.24
N ARG A 272 24.48 -8.73 -11.17
CA ARG A 272 24.63 -9.16 -9.78
C ARG A 272 23.53 -8.58 -8.90
N GLU A 273 23.11 -9.33 -7.89
CA GLU A 273 22.19 -8.87 -6.85
C GLU A 273 22.96 -8.65 -5.54
N ILE A 274 22.72 -7.53 -4.84
CA ILE A 274 23.31 -7.27 -3.53
C ILE A 274 22.27 -7.55 -2.44
N GLU A 275 22.66 -8.36 -1.47
CA GLU A 275 21.86 -8.65 -0.30
C GLU A 275 22.12 -7.66 0.82
N TYR A 276 21.05 -7.22 1.48
CA TYR A 276 21.12 -6.33 2.65
C TYR A 276 20.74 -7.12 3.90
N PRO A 277 21.70 -7.46 4.79
CA PRO A 277 21.46 -8.30 5.96
C PRO A 277 20.37 -7.77 6.88
N LEU A 278 20.25 -6.44 7.01
CA LEU A 278 19.23 -5.81 7.84
C LEU A 278 17.80 -6.11 7.35
N ILE A 279 17.60 -6.15 6.02
CA ILE A 279 16.32 -6.52 5.40
C ILE A 279 16.02 -8.01 5.64
N GLN A 280 17.01 -8.88 5.42
CA GLN A 280 16.83 -10.32 5.60
C GLN A 280 16.50 -10.68 7.04
N ARG A 281 17.21 -10.05 8.00
CA ARG A 281 17.00 -10.24 9.43
C ARG A 281 15.61 -9.77 9.84
N MET A 282 15.23 -8.54 9.48
CA MET A 282 13.91 -8.00 9.79
C MET A 282 12.79 -8.88 9.20
N HIS A 283 12.94 -9.33 7.95
CA HIS A 283 11.99 -10.25 7.33
C HIS A 283 11.90 -11.57 8.09
N CYS A 284 13.04 -12.24 8.34
CA CYS A 284 13.07 -13.52 9.06
C CYS A 284 12.39 -13.45 10.43
N PHE A 285 12.57 -12.35 11.17
CA PHE A 285 11.97 -12.17 12.49
C PHE A 285 10.51 -11.75 12.48
N SER A 286 10.00 -11.22 11.36
CA SER A 286 8.58 -10.87 11.19
C SER A 286 7.77 -11.91 10.41
N SER A 287 8.40 -12.99 9.96
CA SER A 287 7.72 -14.11 9.31
C SER A 287 7.10 -15.05 10.34
N LEU A 288 5.92 -15.56 10.03
CA LEU A 288 5.22 -16.56 10.83
C LEU A 288 5.51 -17.93 10.23
N LYS A 289 6.01 -18.86 11.04
CA LYS A 289 6.57 -20.14 10.58
C LYS A 289 5.68 -21.34 10.84
N SER A 290 4.62 -21.18 11.64
CA SER A 290 3.68 -22.25 11.93
C SER A 290 2.25 -21.74 12.07
N LYS A 291 1.28 -22.66 12.06
CA LYS A 291 -0.13 -22.34 12.24
C LYS A 291 -0.40 -21.72 13.61
N GLU A 292 0.31 -22.19 14.63
CA GLU A 292 0.22 -21.67 16.00
C GLU A 292 0.68 -20.21 16.06
N GLU A 293 1.77 -19.86 15.35
CA GLU A 293 2.21 -18.47 15.25
C GLU A 293 1.17 -17.59 14.55
N VAL A 294 0.50 -18.08 13.49
CA VAL A 294 -0.58 -17.36 12.81
C VAL A 294 -1.80 -17.17 13.72
N ILE A 295 -2.25 -18.22 14.39
CA ILE A 295 -3.38 -18.15 15.32
C ILE A 295 -3.07 -17.19 16.47
N GLY A 296 -1.86 -17.25 17.03
CA GLY A 296 -1.41 -16.34 18.08
C GLY A 296 -1.36 -14.89 17.60
N TRP A 297 -0.86 -14.65 16.38
CA TRP A 297 -0.80 -13.32 15.79
C TRP A 297 -2.18 -12.71 15.55
N LYS A 298 -3.13 -13.48 15.01
CA LYS A 298 -4.52 -13.02 14.78
C LYS A 298 -5.26 -12.71 16.08
N LYS A 299 -4.88 -13.33 17.20
CA LYS A 299 -5.42 -12.99 18.54
C LYS A 299 -4.86 -11.67 19.08
N GLY A 300 -3.70 -11.22 18.60
CA GLY A 300 -3.08 -9.93 18.94
C GLY A 300 -3.80 -8.74 18.32
N ILE A 301 -5.14 -8.75 18.29
CA ILE A 301 -5.97 -7.72 17.68
C ILE A 301 -5.58 -6.36 18.27
N TYR A 302 -5.27 -5.42 17.39
CA TYR A 302 -5.03 -4.04 17.78
C TYR A 302 -6.39 -3.35 17.96
N PRO A 303 -6.80 -2.94 19.18
CA PRO A 303 -8.14 -2.40 19.44
C PRO A 303 -8.40 -0.98 18.89
N GLY A 304 -7.46 -0.40 18.13
CA GLY A 304 -7.48 1.02 17.78
C GLY A 304 -6.86 1.90 18.87
N SER A 305 -6.52 3.13 18.49
CA SER A 305 -5.73 4.02 19.34
C SER A 305 -6.41 4.29 20.67
N PHE A 306 -5.58 4.34 21.71
CA PHE A 306 -5.82 5.18 22.88
C PHE A 306 -6.33 6.54 22.40
N SER A 307 -7.43 6.99 23.01
CA SER A 307 -7.89 8.35 22.86
C SER A 307 -6.73 9.28 23.21
N ASN A 308 -6.16 9.96 22.21
CA ASN A 308 -5.80 11.34 22.46
C ASN A 308 -7.16 12.01 22.58
N GLU A 309 -7.74 11.98 23.79
CA GLU A 309 -8.91 12.81 24.04
C GLU A 309 -8.49 14.22 23.61
N PRO A 310 -9.25 14.84 22.69
CA PRO A 310 -8.88 16.17 22.23
C PRO A 310 -8.72 17.06 23.44
N SER A 311 -7.85 18.06 23.33
CA SER A 311 -7.83 19.13 24.31
C SER A 311 -9.28 19.55 24.64
N ASP A 312 -9.62 19.66 25.93
CA ASP A 312 -10.93 20.13 26.39
C ASP A 312 -11.29 21.54 25.83
N SER A 313 -10.30 22.23 25.25
CA SER A 313 -10.51 23.48 24.52
C SER A 313 -11.23 23.24 23.17
N LYS A 314 -12.57 23.30 23.20
CA LYS A 314 -13.41 23.31 21.99
C LYS A 314 -13.00 24.35 20.93
N GLU A 315 -12.28 25.39 21.34
CA GLU A 315 -11.80 26.48 20.48
C GLU A 315 -10.78 26.03 19.41
N ASN A 316 -10.08 24.91 19.61
CA ASN A 316 -9.06 24.41 18.68
C ASN A 316 -9.59 23.35 17.69
N LEU A 317 -10.87 22.99 17.77
CA LEU A 317 -11.47 21.93 16.95
C LEU A 317 -12.26 22.51 15.76
N ILE A 318 -11.83 22.16 14.55
CA ILE A 318 -12.46 22.58 13.30
C ILE A 318 -13.19 21.38 12.71
N ARG A 319 -14.53 21.42 12.73
CA ARG A 319 -15.37 20.36 12.15
C ARG A 319 -15.24 20.37 10.64
N LEU A 320 -15.03 19.19 10.05
CA LEU A 320 -14.93 19.05 8.61
C LEU A 320 -16.31 18.76 8.01
N SER A 321 -16.63 19.51 6.97
CA SER A 321 -17.81 19.32 6.13
C SER A 321 -17.33 19.12 4.71
N GLY A 322 -17.56 17.92 4.16
CA GLY A 322 -17.18 17.59 2.80
C GLY A 322 -18.06 18.28 1.76
N VAL A 323 -17.62 18.19 0.51
CA VAL A 323 -18.43 18.51 -0.67
C VAL A 323 -19.76 17.72 -0.61
N PRO A 324 -20.93 18.37 -0.78
CA PRO A 324 -22.22 17.70 -0.85
C PRO A 324 -22.27 16.66 -1.97
N ASP A 325 -23.01 15.57 -1.76
CA ASP A 325 -23.06 14.45 -2.71
C ASP A 325 -23.43 14.87 -4.14
N SER A 326 -24.31 15.86 -4.31
CA SER A 326 -24.72 16.41 -5.61
C SER A 326 -23.59 17.11 -6.39
N ARG A 327 -22.49 17.50 -5.72
CA ARG A 327 -21.33 18.16 -6.32
C ARG A 327 -20.08 17.27 -6.34
N LEU A 328 -20.17 16.02 -5.88
CA LEU A 328 -19.03 15.11 -5.93
C LEU A 328 -18.66 14.77 -7.37
N PRO A 329 -17.36 14.69 -7.70
CA PRO A 329 -16.90 14.17 -8.98
C PRO A 329 -17.49 12.78 -9.25
N GLN A 330 -17.99 12.59 -10.47
CA GLN A 330 -18.62 11.34 -10.92
C GLN A 330 -17.66 10.45 -11.71
N ASP A 331 -16.41 10.90 -11.87
CA ASP A 331 -15.35 10.15 -12.53
C ASP A 331 -15.19 8.77 -11.87
N THR A 332 -15.18 7.74 -12.70
CA THR A 332 -15.08 6.35 -12.27
C THR A 332 -13.70 6.07 -11.70
N VAL A 333 -13.59 5.02 -10.88
CA VAL A 333 -12.29 4.57 -10.35
C VAL A 333 -11.28 4.29 -11.47
N GLN A 334 -11.72 3.75 -12.61
CA GLN A 334 -10.86 3.44 -13.75
C GLN A 334 -10.29 4.73 -14.36
N GLU A 335 -11.13 5.73 -14.63
CA GLU A 335 -10.69 7.01 -15.20
C GLU A 335 -9.76 7.79 -14.26
N VAL A 336 -10.00 7.72 -12.94
CA VAL A 336 -9.12 8.34 -11.94
C VAL A 336 -7.77 7.63 -11.88
N ILE A 337 -7.73 6.30 -11.93
CA ILE A 337 -6.48 5.54 -11.97
C ILE A 337 -5.67 5.86 -13.23
N LEU A 338 -6.33 5.97 -14.40
CA LEU A 338 -5.67 6.26 -15.67
C LEU A 338 -5.08 7.67 -15.74
N ARG A 339 -5.74 8.67 -15.13
CA ARG A 339 -5.22 10.05 -15.08
C ARG A 339 -4.18 10.25 -13.96
N ARG A 340 -4.19 9.40 -12.92
CA ARG A 340 -3.34 9.56 -11.74
C ARG A 340 -1.86 9.53 -12.11
N THR A 341 -1.12 10.51 -11.61
CA THR A 341 0.33 10.58 -11.72
C THR A 341 0.90 11.20 -10.45
N SER A 342 2.09 10.79 -10.03
CA SER A 342 2.78 11.50 -8.95
C SER A 342 3.13 12.90 -9.44
N THR A 343 2.61 13.90 -8.74
CA THR A 343 2.78 15.32 -9.10
C THR A 343 4.24 15.72 -8.90
N ARG A 344 4.81 16.40 -9.90
CA ARG A 344 6.24 16.77 -9.91
C ARG A 344 6.50 18.18 -9.39
N ARG A 345 5.50 19.05 -9.46
CA ARG A 345 5.52 20.44 -8.99
C ARG A 345 4.11 20.86 -8.59
N PHE A 346 4.00 21.62 -7.50
CA PHE A 346 2.75 22.24 -7.08
C PHE A 346 2.80 23.74 -7.34
N SER A 347 1.65 24.35 -7.66
CA SER A 347 1.51 25.77 -8.00
C SER A 347 1.35 26.68 -6.78
N GLN A 348 1.33 26.12 -5.56
CA GLN A 348 1.00 26.79 -4.30
C GLN A 348 -0.41 27.41 -4.24
N LYS A 349 -1.23 27.25 -5.29
CA LYS A 349 -2.64 27.64 -5.27
C LYS A 349 -3.39 26.89 -4.15
N PRO A 350 -4.36 27.54 -3.49
CA PRO A 350 -5.08 26.91 -2.40
C PRO A 350 -6.00 25.79 -2.89
N VAL A 351 -6.35 24.90 -1.96
CA VAL A 351 -7.39 23.88 -2.11
C VAL A 351 -8.57 24.24 -1.23
N ALA A 352 -9.81 24.05 -1.69
CA ALA A 352 -11.00 24.30 -0.86
C ALA A 352 -11.06 23.36 0.36
N LEU A 353 -11.44 23.86 1.54
CA LEU A 353 -11.58 23.04 2.75
C LEU A 353 -12.57 21.90 2.57
N GLU A 354 -13.68 22.09 1.86
CA GLU A 354 -14.65 21.02 1.60
C GLU A 354 -14.04 19.88 0.78
N VAL A 355 -13.12 20.18 -0.14
CA VAL A 355 -12.42 19.18 -0.95
C VAL A 355 -11.43 18.40 -0.09
N LEU A 356 -10.61 19.09 0.72
CA LEU A 356 -9.71 18.43 1.67
C LEU A 356 -10.50 17.55 2.64
N SER A 357 -11.62 18.06 3.16
CA SER A 357 -12.54 17.35 4.06
C SER A 357 -13.04 16.06 3.43
N THR A 358 -13.50 16.11 2.17
CA THR A 358 -13.94 14.91 1.44
C THR A 358 -12.79 13.93 1.23
N ILE A 359 -11.60 14.39 0.83
CA ILE A 359 -10.42 13.53 0.60
C ILE A 359 -10.04 12.81 1.90
N LEU A 360 -9.88 13.53 3.01
CA LEU A 360 -9.57 12.93 4.31
C LEU A 360 -10.66 11.93 4.71
N TYR A 361 -11.93 12.35 4.68
CA TYR A 361 -13.05 11.50 5.10
C TYR A 361 -13.13 10.20 4.29
N ARG A 362 -13.02 10.25 2.96
CA ARG A 362 -13.21 9.09 2.07
C ARG A 362 -11.96 8.20 2.02
N SER A 363 -10.77 8.80 2.01
CA SER A 363 -9.52 8.05 1.90
C SER A 363 -9.10 7.36 3.20
N THR A 364 -9.63 7.78 4.35
CA THR A 364 -9.30 7.17 5.65
C THR A 364 -10.41 6.28 6.21
N ARG A 365 -11.41 5.89 5.41
CA ARG A 365 -12.36 4.83 5.82
C ARG A 365 -11.63 3.50 5.99
N GLY A 366 -12.14 2.69 6.92
CA GLY A 366 -11.53 1.44 7.35
C GLY A 366 -11.18 0.48 6.21
N ILE A 367 -10.15 -0.32 6.43
CA ILE A 367 -9.68 -1.35 5.50
C ILE A 367 -10.08 -2.69 6.10
N LEU A 368 -10.88 -3.48 5.38
CA LEU A 368 -11.21 -4.83 5.82
C LEU A 368 -9.94 -5.68 5.82
N SER A 369 -9.48 -6.07 7.00
CA SER A 369 -8.23 -6.83 7.18
C SER A 369 -8.31 -7.78 8.37
N ASP A 370 -7.31 -8.66 8.52
CA ASP A 370 -7.20 -9.58 9.66
C ASP A 370 -6.33 -9.06 10.82
N PHE A 371 -5.96 -7.78 10.77
CA PHE A 371 -5.15 -7.10 11.81
C PHE A 371 -5.74 -5.78 12.31
N LEU A 372 -6.89 -5.36 11.77
CA LEU A 372 -7.65 -4.19 12.21
C LEU A 372 -9.08 -4.64 12.56
N GLU A 373 -9.39 -4.72 13.86
CA GLU A 373 -10.75 -5.00 14.33
C GLU A 373 -11.08 -4.14 15.56
N PRO A 374 -12.30 -3.55 15.63
CA PRO A 374 -13.36 -3.57 14.62
C PRO A 374 -13.03 -2.73 13.37
N LEU A 375 -13.83 -2.90 12.30
CA LEU A 375 -13.67 -2.11 11.07
C LEU A 375 -13.71 -0.60 11.38
N GLY A 376 -12.70 0.14 10.89
CA GLY A 376 -12.53 1.57 11.16
C GLY A 376 -11.30 1.88 12.03
N VAL A 377 -10.84 0.89 12.80
CA VAL A 377 -9.57 0.93 13.52
C VAL A 377 -8.39 1.13 12.57
N SER A 378 -7.33 1.77 13.08
CA SER A 378 -6.09 2.00 12.35
C SER A 378 -4.87 1.99 13.26
N LEU A 379 -3.73 1.64 12.67
CA LEU A 379 -2.41 1.70 13.30
C LEU A 379 -1.76 3.07 13.09
N ASN A 380 -2.31 3.90 12.21
CA ASN A 380 -1.74 5.18 11.79
C ASN A 380 -2.63 6.37 12.16
N ASP A 381 -2.04 7.23 12.99
CA ASP A 381 -2.49 8.56 13.28
C ASP A 381 -2.12 9.52 12.15
N ILE A 382 -3.00 10.49 11.89
CA ILE A 382 -2.85 11.41 10.76
C ILE A 382 -2.62 12.82 11.28
N TYR A 383 -1.46 13.35 10.95
CA TYR A 383 -1.08 14.73 11.20
C TYR A 383 -0.97 15.48 9.87
N LEU A 384 -1.20 16.79 9.89
CA LEU A 384 -1.17 17.61 8.70
C LEU A 384 -0.36 18.88 8.95
N ILE A 385 0.43 19.28 7.96
CA ILE A 385 0.83 20.68 7.79
C ILE A 385 -0.03 21.26 6.69
N VAL A 386 -0.86 22.23 7.03
CA VAL A 386 -1.74 22.97 6.12
C VAL A 386 -1.06 24.28 5.77
N ASN A 387 -0.75 24.47 4.48
CA ASN A 387 -0.06 25.64 3.96
C ASN A 387 -0.97 26.57 3.13
N ALA A 388 -1.95 26.02 2.41
CA ALA A 388 -2.86 26.80 1.58
C ALA A 388 -4.20 26.06 1.38
N VAL A 389 -5.13 26.26 2.31
CA VAL A 389 -6.49 25.73 2.23
C VAL A 389 -7.49 26.86 2.48
N GLU A 390 -8.41 27.09 1.53
CA GLU A 390 -9.43 28.14 1.68
C GLU A 390 -10.36 27.80 2.84
N GLY A 391 -10.56 28.76 3.75
CA GLY A 391 -11.40 28.58 4.94
C GLY A 391 -10.72 27.83 6.10
N LEU A 392 -9.42 27.54 6.02
CA LEU A 392 -8.65 26.90 7.09
C LEU A 392 -7.34 27.67 7.33
N PRO A 393 -7.05 28.14 8.56
CA PRO A 393 -5.78 28.82 8.84
C PRO A 393 -4.59 27.89 8.61
N SER A 394 -3.47 28.47 8.16
CA SER A 394 -2.21 27.74 8.05
C SER A 394 -1.74 27.27 9.43
N GLY A 395 -1.27 26.04 9.51
CA GLY A 395 -0.89 25.44 10.78
C GLY A 395 -0.56 23.96 10.71
N ALA A 396 -0.19 23.41 11.87
CA ALA A 396 -0.02 21.98 12.11
C ALA A 396 -1.29 21.45 12.81
N PHE A 397 -1.84 20.35 12.32
CA PHE A 397 -3.10 19.78 12.79
C PHE A 397 -3.00 18.29 13.07
N PHE A 398 -3.83 17.81 13.98
CA PHE A 398 -4.15 16.39 14.14
C PHE A 398 -5.55 16.10 13.60
N PHE A 399 -5.74 15.01 12.87
CA PHE A 399 -7.04 14.63 12.32
C PHE A 399 -7.72 13.56 13.18
N HIS A 400 -8.78 13.99 13.88
CA HIS A 400 -9.69 13.11 14.61
C HIS A 400 -10.66 12.43 13.65
N ARG A 401 -10.26 11.26 13.13
CA ARG A 401 -11.01 10.53 12.10
C ARG A 401 -12.46 10.23 12.48
N GLU A 402 -12.71 9.73 13.69
CA GLU A 402 -14.04 9.35 14.15
C GLU A 402 -14.97 10.55 14.31
N ARG A 403 -14.43 11.69 14.77
CA ARG A 403 -15.18 12.94 14.96
C ARG A 403 -15.26 13.77 13.68
N ASN A 404 -14.50 13.39 12.65
CA ASN A 404 -14.32 14.12 11.41
C ASN A 404 -13.98 15.61 11.67
N CYS A 405 -12.97 15.87 12.48
CA CYS A 405 -12.50 17.22 12.78
C CYS A 405 -10.97 17.31 12.81
N LEU A 406 -10.45 18.52 12.60
CA LEU A 406 -9.06 18.86 12.77
C LEU A 406 -8.86 19.56 14.11
N GLU A 407 -7.86 19.13 14.88
CA GLU A 407 -7.37 19.84 16.06
C GLU A 407 -6.13 20.66 15.67
N LEU A 408 -6.19 21.97 15.88
CA LEU A 408 -5.05 22.85 15.68
C LEU A 408 -4.01 22.61 16.78
N LEU A 409 -2.81 22.17 16.40
CA LEU A 409 -1.69 21.96 17.33
C LEU A 409 -0.76 23.16 17.38
N LYS A 410 -0.48 23.77 16.22
CA LYS A 410 0.39 24.95 16.08
C LYS A 410 -0.16 25.85 14.98
N SER A 411 -0.39 27.12 15.25
CA SER A 411 -0.68 28.11 14.21
C SER A 411 0.63 28.63 13.59
N GLY A 412 0.65 28.87 12.28
CA GLY A 412 1.83 29.41 11.61
C GLY A 412 1.97 29.02 10.15
N LEU A 413 2.90 29.70 9.46
CA LEU A 413 3.29 29.38 8.09
C LEU A 413 4.42 28.35 8.11
N PHE A 414 4.11 27.11 7.73
CA PHE A 414 5.05 25.98 7.87
C PHE A 414 5.57 25.41 6.55
N ARG A 415 5.58 26.21 5.47
CA ARG A 415 6.09 25.75 4.16
C ARG A 415 7.57 25.36 4.22
N ARG A 416 8.39 26.14 4.92
CA ARG A 416 9.84 25.86 5.02
C ARG A 416 10.07 24.58 5.79
N GLU A 417 9.34 24.40 6.88
CA GLU A 417 9.36 23.25 7.77
C GLU A 417 8.85 22.02 7.04
N SER A 418 7.72 22.08 6.33
CA SER A 418 7.21 20.96 5.54
C SER A 418 8.17 20.56 4.42
N GLY A 419 8.85 21.54 3.81
CA GLY A 419 9.96 21.30 2.88
C GLY A 419 11.11 20.56 3.56
N TYR A 420 11.61 21.10 4.67
CA TYR A 420 12.72 20.52 5.43
C TYR A 420 12.41 19.08 5.87
N LEU A 421 11.29 18.85 6.57
CA LEU A 421 10.88 17.54 7.08
C LEU A 421 10.77 16.48 5.99
N THR A 422 10.54 16.87 4.75
CA THR A 422 10.44 15.96 3.60
C THR A 422 11.74 15.87 2.79
N LEU A 423 12.89 15.87 3.47
CA LEU A 423 14.23 15.88 2.88
C LEU A 423 14.47 17.08 1.95
N GLU A 424 14.04 18.26 2.40
CA GLU A 424 14.22 19.55 1.69
C GLU A 424 13.59 19.57 0.28
N GLN A 425 12.62 18.68 0.02
CA GLN A 425 11.95 18.57 -1.26
C GLN A 425 10.98 19.74 -1.45
N ARG A 426 11.10 20.43 -2.60
CA ARG A 426 10.14 21.48 -3.01
C ARG A 426 8.69 20.99 -3.01
N LEU A 427 8.47 19.70 -3.26
CA LEU A 427 7.15 19.08 -3.21
C LEU A 427 6.46 19.26 -1.86
N GLY A 428 7.16 19.00 -0.74
CA GLY A 428 6.60 19.22 0.60
C GLY A 428 6.43 20.70 0.94
N ARG A 429 7.32 21.56 0.44
CA ARG A 429 7.25 23.03 0.62
C ARG A 429 6.08 23.67 -0.13
N ASP A 430 5.87 23.25 -1.38
CA ASP A 430 4.97 23.92 -2.33
C ASP A 430 3.53 23.32 -2.30
N ALA A 431 3.35 22.17 -1.64
CA ALA A 431 2.04 21.54 -1.43
C ALA A 431 1.05 22.47 -0.71
N ALA A 432 -0.25 22.30 -0.97
CA ALA A 432 -1.31 22.93 -0.19
C ALA A 432 -1.39 22.30 1.21
N VAL A 433 -1.21 20.98 1.29
CA VAL A 433 -1.24 20.20 2.53
C VAL A 433 -0.20 19.08 2.45
N VAL A 434 0.51 18.82 3.54
CA VAL A 434 1.36 17.64 3.70
C VAL A 434 0.79 16.78 4.81
N VAL A 435 0.46 15.53 4.49
CA VAL A 435 -0.15 14.54 5.38
C VAL A 435 0.93 13.59 5.87
N PHE A 436 1.06 13.46 7.19
CA PHE A 436 2.04 12.63 7.87
C PHE A 436 1.32 11.51 8.61
N PHE A 437 1.71 10.27 8.32
CA PHE A 437 1.25 9.08 9.03
C PHE A 437 2.25 8.75 10.12
N LEU A 438 1.82 8.83 11.37
CA LEU A 438 2.61 8.47 12.55
C LEU A 438 1.94 7.31 13.28
N SER A 439 2.71 6.50 13.99
CA SER A 439 2.18 5.37 14.74
C SER A 439 2.84 5.23 16.11
N ASP A 440 2.07 4.81 17.11
CA ASP A 440 2.60 4.28 18.36
C ASP A 440 3.18 2.89 18.09
N LEU A 441 4.43 2.87 17.62
CA LEU A 441 5.09 1.65 17.19
C LEU A 441 5.33 0.70 18.36
N SER A 442 5.54 1.21 19.58
CA SER A 442 5.66 0.37 20.78
C SER A 442 4.42 -0.49 20.95
N CYS A 443 3.26 0.15 20.91
CA CYS A 443 1.98 -0.51 21.09
C CYS A 443 1.65 -1.49 19.96
N VAL A 444 1.95 -1.11 18.71
CA VAL A 444 1.79 -1.99 17.54
C VAL A 444 2.65 -3.24 17.68
N LEU A 445 3.92 -3.09 18.07
CA LEU A 445 4.85 -4.20 18.21
C LEU A 445 4.52 -5.10 19.41
N GLU A 446 4.08 -4.56 20.53
CA GLU A 446 3.62 -5.35 21.68
C GLU A 446 2.47 -6.29 21.32
N ARG A 447 1.54 -5.83 20.47
CA ARG A 447 0.34 -6.58 20.08
C ARG A 447 0.58 -7.53 18.91
N LEU A 448 1.23 -7.05 17.85
CA LEU A 448 1.39 -7.77 16.58
C LEU A 448 2.81 -8.33 16.37
N GLY A 449 3.72 -8.13 17.32
CA GLY A 449 5.14 -8.46 17.19
C GLY A 449 5.83 -7.72 16.05
N ASN A 450 6.98 -8.23 15.60
CA ASN A 450 7.73 -7.69 14.46
C ASN A 450 6.91 -7.59 13.17
N ARG A 451 5.91 -8.46 12.97
CA ARG A 451 4.98 -8.41 11.84
C ARG A 451 4.05 -7.20 11.91
N GLY A 452 3.81 -6.65 13.09
CA GLY A 452 3.16 -5.34 13.27
C GLY A 452 3.87 -4.21 12.52
N TYR A 453 5.20 -4.26 12.41
CA TYR A 453 5.96 -3.31 11.59
C TYR A 453 5.60 -3.41 10.10
N ARG A 454 5.34 -4.62 9.59
CA ARG A 454 4.85 -4.82 8.21
C ARG A 454 3.46 -4.22 8.05
N ALA A 455 2.58 -4.48 9.03
CA ALA A 455 1.18 -4.07 8.99
C ALA A 455 1.02 -2.54 9.00
N VAL A 456 1.72 -1.83 9.88
CA VAL A 456 1.65 -0.36 9.97
C VAL A 456 2.15 0.33 8.69
N GLN A 457 3.20 -0.21 8.07
CA GLN A 457 3.74 0.30 6.80
C GLN A 457 2.79 0.00 5.63
N LEU A 458 2.17 -1.19 5.60
CA LEU A 458 1.23 -1.56 4.56
C LEU A 458 -0.03 -0.70 4.63
N GLU A 459 -0.60 -0.55 5.83
CA GLU A 459 -1.80 0.25 6.06
C GLU A 459 -1.59 1.71 5.64
N SER A 460 -0.50 2.34 6.06
CA SER A 460 -0.18 3.72 5.64
C SER A 460 0.01 3.83 4.13
N GLY A 461 0.58 2.82 3.47
CA GLY A 461 0.63 2.73 2.01
C GLY A 461 -0.75 2.66 1.36
N ILE A 462 -1.69 1.89 1.92
CA ILE A 462 -3.09 1.81 1.45
C ILE A 462 -3.79 3.16 1.63
N LEU A 463 -3.70 3.77 2.83
CA LEU A 463 -4.26 5.09 3.10
C LEU A 463 -3.69 6.15 2.16
N GLY A 464 -2.39 6.11 1.92
CA GLY A 464 -1.73 6.97 0.94
C GLY A 464 -2.21 6.75 -0.49
N GLY A 465 -2.35 5.49 -0.93
CA GLY A 465 -2.95 5.17 -2.24
C GLY A 465 -4.38 5.69 -2.38
N LYS A 466 -5.19 5.57 -1.33
CA LYS A 466 -6.54 6.16 -1.27
C LYS A 466 -6.50 7.69 -1.31
N LEU A 467 -5.52 8.35 -0.69
CA LEU A 467 -5.33 9.81 -0.82
C LEU A 467 -4.98 10.22 -2.25
N TYR A 468 -4.15 9.45 -2.95
CA TYR A 468 -3.88 9.68 -4.36
C TYR A 468 -5.16 9.64 -5.20
N LEU A 469 -5.96 8.58 -5.05
CA LEU A 469 -7.23 8.45 -5.79
C LEU A 469 -8.21 9.58 -5.41
N GLY A 470 -8.33 9.90 -4.13
CA GLY A 470 -9.17 11.00 -3.66
C GLY A 470 -8.76 12.35 -4.23
N ALA A 471 -7.46 12.68 -4.23
CA ALA A 471 -6.96 13.93 -4.80
C ALA A 471 -7.20 14.00 -6.30
N HIS A 472 -6.86 12.93 -7.04
CA HIS A 472 -7.01 12.92 -8.50
C HIS A 472 -8.48 12.91 -8.96
N ALA A 473 -9.43 12.41 -8.14
CA ALA A 473 -10.86 12.56 -8.41
C ALA A 473 -11.30 14.04 -8.41
N PHE A 474 -10.64 14.90 -7.64
CA PHE A 474 -10.84 16.36 -7.66
C PHE A 474 -9.88 17.10 -8.61
N ASN A 475 -9.13 16.38 -9.46
CA ASN A 475 -8.05 16.93 -10.29
C ASN A 475 -6.98 17.70 -9.49
N ILE A 476 -6.80 17.32 -8.22
CA ILE A 476 -5.70 17.76 -7.36
C ILE A 476 -4.56 16.76 -7.48
N GLY A 477 -3.33 17.26 -7.36
CA GLY A 477 -2.13 16.46 -7.39
C GLY A 477 -1.80 15.82 -6.05
N ALA A 478 -1.24 14.61 -6.09
CA ALA A 478 -0.66 13.94 -4.94
C ALA A 478 0.77 13.45 -5.24
N THR A 479 1.60 13.38 -4.21
CA THR A 479 2.90 12.70 -4.27
C THR A 479 3.31 12.13 -2.92
N GLY A 480 3.89 10.92 -2.91
CA GLY A 480 4.50 10.33 -1.73
C GLY A 480 5.91 10.88 -1.56
N LEU A 481 6.36 11.05 -0.31
CA LEU A 481 7.65 11.62 0.01
C LEU A 481 8.38 10.77 1.05
N THR A 482 9.70 10.83 1.02
CA THR A 482 10.54 10.41 2.16
C THR A 482 10.87 11.62 3.02
N PHE A 483 11.41 11.39 4.20
CA PHE A 483 11.34 12.36 5.30
C PHE A 483 12.42 12.13 6.36
N TYR A 484 12.66 13.17 7.18
CA TYR A 484 13.44 13.08 8.41
C TYR A 484 12.57 12.50 9.53
N ASP A 485 12.91 11.28 9.98
CA ASP A 485 12.03 10.45 10.80
C ASP A 485 11.75 11.10 12.18
N ASP A 486 12.79 11.49 12.92
CA ASP A 486 12.66 12.00 14.29
C ASP A 486 12.22 13.48 14.33
N ASP A 487 12.68 14.29 13.38
CA ASP A 487 12.30 15.70 13.25
C ASP A 487 10.78 15.87 13.02
N ILE A 488 10.12 14.92 12.35
CA ILE A 488 8.65 14.93 12.23
C ILE A 488 8.00 14.76 13.60
N THR A 489 8.45 13.78 14.37
CA THR A 489 7.91 13.52 15.71
C THR A 489 8.16 14.71 16.63
N GLU A 490 9.34 15.32 16.57
CA GLU A 490 9.65 16.56 17.31
C GLU A 490 8.75 17.72 16.88
N PHE A 491 8.55 17.92 15.58
CA PHE A 491 7.69 18.99 15.06
C PHE A 491 6.25 18.88 15.56
N PHE A 492 5.69 17.68 15.70
CA PHE A 492 4.34 17.48 16.23
C PHE A 492 4.30 17.23 17.75
N SER A 493 5.43 17.29 18.43
CA SER A 493 5.47 17.18 19.90
C SER A 493 4.89 18.43 20.58
N PRO A 494 4.25 18.28 21.77
CA PRO A 494 4.19 17.05 22.58
C PRO A 494 3.14 16.02 22.13
N HIS A 495 2.21 16.36 21.23
CA HIS A 495 1.12 15.47 20.84
C HIS A 495 1.61 14.19 20.14
N ALA A 496 2.69 14.27 19.35
CA ALA A 496 3.29 13.11 18.69
C ALA A 496 4.35 12.39 19.55
N LYS A 497 4.58 12.80 20.81
CA LYS A 497 5.62 12.21 21.66
C LYS A 497 5.41 10.70 21.79
N GLY A 498 6.49 9.93 21.58
CA GLY A 498 6.45 8.46 21.62
C GLY A 498 5.99 7.79 20.31
N LYS A 499 5.55 8.56 19.31
CA LYS A 499 5.18 8.04 17.99
C LYS A 499 6.38 8.03 17.04
N SER A 500 6.28 7.18 16.03
CA SER A 500 7.25 7.06 14.94
C SER A 500 6.62 7.50 13.62
N ALA A 501 7.35 8.28 12.81
CA ALA A 501 6.93 8.61 11.45
C ALA A 501 6.99 7.37 10.53
N ILE A 502 5.89 7.11 9.81
CA ILE A 502 5.69 5.92 9.00
C ILE A 502 5.65 6.25 7.51
N PHE A 503 4.83 7.22 7.08
CA PHE A 503 4.70 7.58 5.66
C PHE A 503 4.28 9.04 5.49
N VAL A 504 4.52 9.64 4.31
CA VAL A 504 4.15 11.04 4.01
C VAL A 504 3.58 11.17 2.60
N VAL A 505 2.47 11.91 2.48
CA VAL A 505 1.85 12.26 1.20
C VAL A 505 1.59 13.77 1.15
N ALA A 506 2.07 14.43 0.10
CA ALA A 506 1.79 15.84 -0.18
C ALA A 506 0.66 15.98 -1.21
N LEU A 507 -0.26 16.92 -0.95
CA LEU A 507 -1.43 17.23 -1.77
C LEU A 507 -1.41 18.70 -2.20
N GLY A 508 -1.79 19.00 -3.44
CA GLY A 508 -1.91 20.38 -3.90
C GLY A 508 -2.26 20.50 -5.37
N VAL A 509 -2.56 21.72 -5.81
CA VAL A 509 -2.86 22.00 -7.21
C VAL A 509 -1.57 21.81 -8.04
N PRO A 510 -1.56 20.92 -9.06
CA PRO A 510 -0.40 20.77 -9.93
C PRO A 510 0.01 22.11 -10.54
N ALA A 511 1.32 22.32 -10.72
CA ALA A 511 1.81 23.40 -11.57
C ALA A 511 1.79 22.96 -13.04
N ASP A 512 1.57 23.93 -13.93
CA ASP A 512 1.66 23.75 -15.38
C ASP A 512 3.08 23.31 -15.82
#